data_AF-A0A1Q1FFT1-F1
#
_entry.id   AF-A0A1Q1FFT1-F1
#
_cell.length_a   1.000
_cell.length_b   1.000
_cell.length_c   1.000
_cell.angle_alpha   90.00
_cell.angle_beta   90.00
_cell.angle_gamma   90.00
#
_symmetry.space_group_name_H-M   'P 1'
#
loop_
_entity.id
_entity.type
_entity.pdbx_description
1 polymer ?
#
loop_
_entity_poly.entity_id
_entity_poly.type
_entity_poly.pdbx_seq_one_letter_code
_entity_poly.pdbx_strand_id
1 'polypeptide(L)'
;MTVGDSVERVFPDDEGPPFPAELIVIVDAEETQLRFEKNVANPPISEESYDVELTLDRSLLRGDVVLTPRLVRTEPCREGLPYAPNDGMRVAGGESWTVVVDHPTKNSDGFPFVYRDFSQEGMPPEELVHSFSKTPNPKMMINDRNENVVDVLQSGNTYGFRPNMKRLLKADFGVSLWIQLVILTGTTIAEAGEPEFDWQEGVIEEISESMLGTHLFGEDVDYETVVSELGEKISDPSKLRELITDLCEAVQLYQEYAEHLDYFIQEHSP
;
A
#
# COMPACT_ATOMS: atom_id res chain seq x y z
N MET A 1 -0.69 -34.06 20.53
CA MET A 1 -0.58 -33.26 21.76
C MET A 1 -2.00 -32.96 22.18
N THR A 2 -2.48 -33.56 23.28
CA THR A 2 -3.84 -33.36 23.78
C THR A 2 -3.79 -32.26 24.83
N VAL A 3 -4.50 -31.16 24.60
CA VAL A 3 -4.73 -30.11 25.59
C VAL A 3 -6.24 -30.07 25.79
N GLY A 4 -6.68 -30.46 26.98
CA GLY A 4 -8.02 -30.13 27.45
C GLY A 4 -7.98 -28.71 27.96
N ASP A 5 -8.76 -27.84 27.33
CA ASP A 5 -9.29 -26.61 27.91
C ASP A 5 -10.57 -26.24 27.13
N SER A 6 -11.57 -25.79 27.88
CA SER A 6 -12.97 -25.60 27.51
C SER A 6 -13.18 -24.78 26.22
N VAL A 7 -13.99 -25.26 25.29
CA VAL A 7 -14.55 -24.44 24.21
C VAL A 7 -15.58 -23.48 24.82
N GLU A 8 -15.29 -22.18 24.88
CA GLU A 8 -16.31 -21.17 25.21
C GLU A 8 -17.42 -21.24 24.16
N ARG A 9 -18.69 -21.37 24.60
CA ARG A 9 -19.83 -21.29 23.69
C ARG A 9 -19.96 -19.86 23.19
N VAL A 10 -19.83 -19.70 21.87
CA VAL A 10 -19.86 -18.39 21.21
C VAL A 10 -21.29 -17.94 20.83
N PHE A 11 -22.28 -18.82 20.98
CA PHE A 11 -23.71 -18.52 20.86
C PHE A 11 -24.46 -18.90 22.15
N PRO A 12 -25.60 -18.24 22.43
CA PRO A 12 -26.60 -18.70 23.40
C PRO A 12 -27.05 -20.15 23.18
N ASP A 13 -27.48 -20.80 24.26
CA ASP A 13 -27.92 -22.20 24.24
C ASP A 13 -29.21 -22.41 23.42
N ASP A 14 -30.02 -21.37 23.24
CA ASP A 14 -31.26 -21.38 22.46
C ASP A 14 -31.07 -21.08 20.97
N GLU A 15 -29.87 -20.67 20.55
CA GLU A 15 -29.48 -20.40 19.15
C GLU A 15 -28.81 -21.60 18.45
N GLY A 16 -28.81 -22.79 19.10
CA GLY A 16 -28.12 -24.03 18.70
C GLY A 16 -28.31 -24.48 17.24
N PRO A 17 -27.41 -25.34 16.71
CA PRO A 17 -27.23 -25.48 15.27
C PRO A 17 -28.53 -25.91 14.56
N PRO A 18 -28.88 -25.25 13.43
CA PRO A 18 -28.03 -24.33 12.68
C PRO A 18 -28.03 -22.89 13.25
N PHE A 19 -26.83 -22.31 13.40
CA PHE A 19 -26.61 -21.00 14.01
C PHE A 19 -26.82 -19.84 13.02
N PRO A 20 -27.28 -18.66 13.49
CA PRO A 20 -27.45 -17.46 12.68
C PRO A 20 -26.12 -16.75 12.42
N ALA A 21 -25.23 -17.41 11.70
CA ALA A 21 -23.92 -16.90 11.35
C ALA A 21 -23.45 -17.44 10.00
N GLU A 22 -22.48 -16.75 9.42
CA GLU A 22 -21.74 -17.17 8.24
C GLU A 22 -20.27 -17.42 8.60
N LEU A 23 -19.63 -18.31 7.82
CA LEU A 23 -18.21 -18.57 7.92
C LEU A 23 -17.53 -17.91 6.72
N ILE A 24 -16.58 -17.01 6.99
CA ILE A 24 -15.78 -16.35 5.97
C ILE A 24 -14.29 -16.57 6.22
N VAL A 25 -13.49 -16.47 5.18
CA VAL A 25 -12.03 -16.32 5.29
C VAL A 25 -11.66 -14.94 4.77
N ILE A 26 -10.95 -14.17 5.58
CA ILE A 26 -10.36 -12.91 5.15
C ILE A 26 -8.95 -13.20 4.64
N VAL A 27 -8.67 -12.76 3.42
CA VAL A 27 -7.33 -12.76 2.84
C VAL A 27 -6.78 -11.35 3.00
N ASP A 28 -5.62 -11.22 3.62
CA ASP A 28 -4.92 -9.95 3.82
C ASP A 28 -3.45 -10.08 3.39
N ALA A 29 -3.06 -9.34 2.35
CA ALA A 29 -1.69 -9.22 1.89
C ALA A 29 -1.22 -7.78 2.09
N GLU A 30 -0.62 -7.52 3.25
CA GLU A 30 -0.28 -6.18 3.73
C GLU A 30 0.63 -5.41 2.75
N GLU A 31 1.68 -6.09 2.27
CA GLU A 31 2.65 -5.49 1.34
C GLU A 31 2.01 -5.01 0.04
N THR A 32 0.97 -5.69 -0.43
CA THR A 32 0.28 -5.35 -1.68
C THR A 32 -1.08 -4.69 -1.47
N GLN A 33 -1.53 -4.53 -0.22
CA GLN A 33 -2.88 -4.08 0.14
C GLN A 33 -4.01 -4.86 -0.53
N LEU A 34 -3.75 -6.10 -0.94
CA LEU A 34 -4.85 -6.93 -1.37
C LEU A 34 -5.57 -7.40 -0.12
N ARG A 35 -6.81 -6.95 0.06
CA ARG A 35 -7.69 -7.46 1.10
C ARG A 35 -9.06 -7.75 0.53
N PHE A 36 -9.52 -8.98 0.72
CA PHE A 36 -10.87 -9.38 0.35
C PHE A 36 -11.36 -10.50 1.26
N GLU A 37 -12.68 -10.68 1.30
CA GLU A 37 -13.31 -11.79 2.00
C GLU A 37 -13.80 -12.84 1.02
N LYS A 38 -13.72 -14.10 1.44
CA LYS A 38 -14.34 -15.23 0.75
C LYS A 38 -15.35 -15.87 1.68
N ASN A 39 -16.61 -15.91 1.25
CA ASN A 39 -17.62 -16.71 1.94
C ASN A 39 -17.30 -18.20 1.77
N VAL A 40 -17.23 -18.92 2.90
CA VAL A 40 -17.01 -20.37 2.98
C VAL A 40 -18.35 -21.08 3.06
N ALA A 41 -19.26 -20.57 3.89
CA ALA A 41 -20.59 -21.12 4.08
C ALA A 41 -21.60 -20.00 4.30
N ASN A 42 -22.75 -20.11 3.60
CA ASN A 42 -23.88 -19.21 3.80
C ASN A 42 -24.62 -19.55 5.09
N PRO A 43 -25.24 -18.56 5.74
CA PRO A 43 -26.07 -18.80 6.92
C PRO A 43 -27.35 -19.57 6.56
N PRO A 44 -27.93 -20.34 7.51
CA PRO A 44 -27.39 -20.62 8.84
C PRO A 44 -26.42 -21.82 8.82
N ILE A 45 -25.42 -21.81 9.71
CA ILE A 45 -24.32 -22.79 9.71
C ILE A 45 -24.48 -23.88 10.77
N SER A 46 -24.07 -25.11 10.46
CA SER A 46 -24.03 -26.24 11.39
C SER A 46 -22.63 -26.48 11.98
N GLU A 47 -22.54 -27.23 13.07
CA GLU A 47 -21.28 -27.69 13.68
C GLU A 47 -20.64 -28.81 12.85
N GLU A 48 -20.08 -28.44 11.70
CA GLU A 48 -19.38 -29.36 10.80
C GLU A 48 -18.12 -28.72 10.21
N SER A 49 -17.34 -29.52 9.50
CA SER A 49 -16.19 -29.02 8.76
C SER A 49 -16.63 -28.52 7.39
N TYR A 50 -16.11 -27.37 6.99
CA TYR A 50 -16.33 -26.78 5.66
C TYR A 50 -15.02 -26.73 4.89
N ASP A 51 -15.07 -27.13 3.62
CA ASP A 51 -13.96 -26.98 2.69
C ASP A 51 -14.13 -25.71 1.86
N VAL A 52 -13.04 -24.99 1.65
CA VAL A 52 -13.00 -23.80 0.78
C VAL A 52 -11.81 -23.88 -0.16
N GLU A 53 -12.06 -23.57 -1.44
CA GLU A 53 -11.00 -23.36 -2.41
C GLU A 53 -10.79 -21.84 -2.59
N LEU A 54 -9.54 -21.41 -2.38
CA LEU A 54 -9.11 -20.02 -2.51
C LEU A 54 -8.15 -19.89 -3.69
N THR A 55 -8.56 -19.16 -4.71
CA THR A 55 -7.69 -18.78 -5.82
C THR A 55 -7.02 -17.46 -5.49
N LEU A 56 -5.70 -17.51 -5.32
CA LEU A 56 -4.90 -16.31 -5.09
C LEU A 56 -4.04 -16.03 -6.34
N ASP A 57 -4.21 -14.84 -6.91
CA ASP A 57 -3.40 -14.43 -8.06
C ASP A 57 -2.00 -14.01 -7.57
N ARG A 58 -0.98 -14.82 -7.90
CA ARG A 58 0.43 -14.54 -7.53
C ARG A 58 0.88 -13.14 -7.97
N SER A 59 0.34 -12.59 -9.07
CA SER A 59 0.70 -11.26 -9.53
C SER A 59 0.33 -10.17 -8.51
N LEU A 60 -0.70 -10.42 -7.69
CA LEU A 60 -1.25 -9.48 -6.70
C LEU A 60 -0.71 -9.68 -5.27
N LEU A 61 0.11 -10.70 -5.01
CA LEU A 61 0.59 -11.08 -3.67
C LEU A 61 2.10 -10.87 -3.50
N ARG A 62 2.55 -10.43 -2.33
CA ARG A 62 3.97 -10.33 -1.95
C ARG A 62 4.11 -10.56 -0.44
N GLY A 63 5.23 -11.16 -0.03
CA GLY A 63 5.53 -11.40 1.38
C GLY A 63 4.52 -12.34 2.04
N ASP A 64 4.11 -11.98 3.25
CA ASP A 64 3.19 -12.77 4.06
C ASP A 64 1.73 -12.44 3.71
N VAL A 65 1.02 -13.44 3.17
CA VAL A 65 -0.42 -13.37 2.92
C VAL A 65 -1.14 -14.11 4.03
N VAL A 66 -1.86 -13.37 4.87
CA VAL A 66 -2.57 -13.90 6.05
C VAL A 66 -4.01 -14.26 5.69
N LEU A 67 -4.40 -15.48 6.01
CA LEU A 67 -5.73 -16.06 5.82
C LEU A 67 -6.35 -16.25 7.19
N THR A 68 -7.37 -15.47 7.54
CA THR A 68 -8.02 -15.56 8.85
C THR A 68 -9.47 -16.03 8.70
N PRO A 69 -9.81 -17.25 9.14
CA PRO A 69 -11.20 -17.68 9.23
C PRO A 69 -11.92 -16.92 10.34
N ARG A 70 -13.14 -16.44 10.03
CA ARG A 70 -13.99 -15.72 10.97
C ARG A 70 -15.42 -16.24 10.91
N LEU A 71 -16.01 -16.39 12.09
CA LEU A 71 -17.43 -16.61 12.26
C LEU A 71 -18.10 -15.26 12.47
N VAL A 72 -19.02 -14.89 11.59
CA VAL A 72 -19.68 -13.59 11.59
C VAL A 72 -21.17 -13.76 11.77
N ARG A 73 -21.76 -12.98 12.68
CA ARG A 73 -23.18 -13.08 13.02
C ARG A 73 -24.04 -12.50 11.90
N THR A 74 -25.14 -13.16 11.55
CA THR A 74 -26.03 -12.70 10.48
C THR A 74 -27.37 -12.16 11.01
N GLU A 75 -27.68 -12.43 12.28
CA GLU A 75 -28.86 -11.88 12.97
C GLU A 75 -28.47 -11.33 14.34
N PRO A 76 -29.11 -10.28 14.87
CA PRO A 76 -28.78 -9.73 16.19
C PRO A 76 -29.09 -10.69 17.36
N CYS A 77 -28.36 -10.54 18.48
CA CYS A 77 -28.57 -11.31 19.71
C CYS A 77 -29.57 -10.64 20.62
N ARG A 78 -30.54 -11.41 21.14
CA ARG A 78 -31.49 -10.90 22.13
C ARG A 78 -30.95 -10.93 23.56
N GLU A 79 -30.06 -11.86 23.88
CA GLU A 79 -29.50 -12.02 25.23
C GLU A 79 -28.42 -10.97 25.56
N GLY A 80 -27.75 -10.39 24.55
CA GLY A 80 -26.71 -9.38 24.75
C GLY A 80 -25.37 -9.97 25.22
N LEU A 81 -24.56 -9.17 25.92
CA LEU A 81 -23.23 -9.60 26.42
C LEU A 81 -23.35 -10.82 27.34
N PRO A 82 -22.48 -11.85 27.22
CA PRO A 82 -21.16 -11.82 26.57
C PRO A 82 -21.17 -12.11 25.05
N TYR A 83 -22.34 -12.33 24.45
CA TYR A 83 -22.45 -12.66 23.03
C TYR A 83 -22.40 -11.40 22.15
N ALA A 84 -21.96 -11.58 20.91
CA ALA A 84 -21.95 -10.52 19.91
C ALA A 84 -23.39 -10.03 19.64
N PRO A 85 -23.75 -8.76 19.93
CA PRO A 85 -25.13 -8.31 19.93
C PRO A 85 -25.71 -7.97 18.55
N ASN A 86 -24.88 -7.60 17.58
CA ASN A 86 -25.33 -7.11 16.28
C ASN A 86 -24.94 -8.05 15.13
N ASP A 87 -25.66 -7.94 14.02
CA ASP A 87 -25.26 -8.51 12.73
C ASP A 87 -23.95 -7.89 12.23
N GLY A 88 -23.19 -8.67 11.45
CA GLY A 88 -21.86 -8.29 10.96
C GLY A 88 -20.74 -8.35 12.01
N MET A 89 -21.05 -8.62 13.28
CA MET A 89 -20.02 -8.76 14.32
C MET A 89 -19.35 -10.13 14.29
N ARG A 90 -18.02 -10.12 14.47
CA ARG A 90 -17.23 -11.33 14.66
C ARG A 90 -17.63 -11.99 15.98
N VAL A 91 -18.04 -13.25 15.88
CA VAL A 91 -18.41 -14.09 17.03
C VAL A 91 -17.23 -14.96 17.47
N ALA A 92 -16.44 -15.45 16.50
CA ALA A 92 -15.25 -16.23 16.74
C ALA A 92 -14.22 -15.99 15.63
N GLY A 93 -12.95 -16.32 15.86
CA GLY A 93 -12.00 -16.51 14.77
C GLY A 93 -11.22 -17.79 14.97
N GLY A 94 -10.87 -18.43 13.87
CA GLY A 94 -10.04 -19.62 13.89
C GLY A 94 -8.56 -19.29 13.78
N GLU A 95 -7.76 -20.35 13.73
CA GLU A 95 -6.32 -20.27 13.47
C GLU A 95 -6.08 -19.62 12.11
N SER A 96 -5.15 -18.65 12.06
CA SER A 96 -4.78 -18.00 10.81
C SER A 96 -3.68 -18.79 10.11
N TRP A 97 -3.75 -18.85 8.79
CA TRP A 97 -2.72 -19.45 7.96
C TRP A 97 -1.94 -18.36 7.22
N THR A 98 -0.63 -18.54 7.07
CA THR A 98 0.21 -17.62 6.31
C THR A 98 0.73 -18.32 5.07
N VAL A 99 0.50 -17.73 3.91
CA VAL A 99 1.14 -18.13 2.64
C VAL A 99 2.29 -17.16 2.40
N VAL A 100 3.52 -17.68 2.44
CA VAL A 100 4.73 -16.90 2.18
C VAL A 100 4.98 -16.88 0.67
N VAL A 101 5.00 -15.68 0.09
CA VAL A 101 5.25 -15.44 -1.33
C VAL A 101 6.59 -14.74 -1.48
N ASP A 102 7.46 -15.28 -2.35
CA ASP A 102 8.81 -14.73 -2.56
C ASP A 102 8.77 -13.23 -2.86
N HIS A 103 9.61 -12.47 -2.16
CA HIS A 103 9.94 -11.11 -2.56
C HIS A 103 10.66 -11.18 -3.92
N PRO A 104 10.29 -10.36 -4.92
CA PRO A 104 11.10 -10.24 -6.11
C PRO A 104 12.50 -9.82 -5.68
N THR A 105 13.52 -10.55 -6.13
CA THR A 105 14.93 -10.12 -6.02
C THR A 105 15.01 -8.66 -6.44
N LYS A 106 15.53 -7.80 -5.55
CA LYS A 106 15.70 -6.35 -5.76
C LYS A 106 16.21 -6.10 -7.18
N ASN A 107 15.30 -5.79 -8.09
CA ASN A 107 15.64 -5.10 -9.31
C ASN A 107 15.85 -3.66 -8.85
N SER A 108 17.03 -3.12 -9.10
CA SER A 108 17.51 -1.77 -8.74
C SER A 108 16.76 -0.66 -9.50
N ASP A 109 15.45 -0.83 -9.71
CA ASP A 109 14.69 -0.19 -10.78
C ASP A 109 13.79 0.95 -10.27
N GLY A 110 14.06 1.47 -9.07
CA GLY A 110 13.31 2.54 -8.43
C GLY A 110 12.16 2.06 -7.54
N PHE A 111 11.34 3.01 -7.11
CA PHE A 111 10.24 2.82 -6.16
C PHE A 111 9.19 1.79 -6.65
N PRO A 112 8.62 0.95 -5.76
CA PRO A 112 7.75 -0.14 -6.19
C PRO A 112 6.42 0.36 -6.76
N PHE A 113 6.12 -0.02 -8.02
CA PHE A 113 4.79 0.09 -8.59
C PHE A 113 3.92 -1.10 -8.18
N VAL A 114 2.70 -0.82 -7.75
CA VAL A 114 1.67 -1.84 -7.49
C VAL A 114 0.51 -1.64 -8.46
N TYR A 115 0.24 -2.63 -9.31
CA TYR A 115 -0.84 -2.57 -10.28
C TYR A 115 -2.16 -2.99 -9.63
N ARG A 116 -3.22 -2.18 -9.75
CA ARG A 116 -4.55 -2.41 -9.15
C ARG A 116 -5.66 -1.93 -10.06
N ASP A 117 -6.78 -2.63 -10.06
CA ASP A 117 -8.00 -2.21 -10.73
C ASP A 117 -8.72 -1.15 -9.89
N PHE A 118 -8.69 0.11 -10.34
CA PHE A 118 -9.33 1.21 -9.62
C PHE A 118 -10.86 1.21 -9.69
N SER A 119 -11.47 0.30 -10.46
CA SER A 119 -12.93 0.12 -10.45
C SER A 119 -13.42 -0.66 -9.21
N GLN A 120 -12.51 -1.28 -8.45
CA GLN A 120 -12.85 -2.05 -7.26
C GLN A 120 -13.20 -1.15 -6.06
N GLU A 121 -14.04 -1.67 -5.16
CA GLU A 121 -14.42 -0.95 -3.94
C GLU A 121 -13.20 -0.68 -3.05
N GLY A 122 -13.12 0.53 -2.48
CA GLY A 122 -12.01 0.97 -1.63
C GLY A 122 -10.77 1.45 -2.39
N MET A 123 -10.80 1.46 -3.73
CA MET A 123 -9.73 1.99 -4.56
C MET A 123 -9.91 3.49 -4.87
N PRO A 124 -8.84 4.19 -5.34
CA PRO A 124 -8.97 5.54 -5.87
C PRO A 124 -9.93 5.62 -7.08
N PRO A 125 -10.35 6.83 -7.51
CA PRO A 125 -11.21 6.99 -8.68
C PRO A 125 -10.70 6.30 -9.95
N GLU A 126 -11.57 5.62 -10.69
CA GLU A 126 -11.24 4.82 -11.89
C GLU A 126 -10.56 5.65 -13.00
N GLU A 127 -10.81 6.97 -13.05
CA GLU A 127 -10.23 7.85 -14.06
C GLU A 127 -8.74 8.15 -13.84
N LEU A 128 -8.21 7.86 -12.64
CA LEU A 128 -6.81 8.11 -12.34
C LEU A 128 -5.91 7.05 -12.98
N VAL A 129 -4.76 7.50 -13.52
CA VAL A 129 -3.71 6.59 -14.02
C VAL A 129 -2.91 6.01 -12.87
N HIS A 130 -2.67 6.81 -11.83
CA HIS A 130 -1.94 6.39 -10.65
C HIS A 130 -2.46 7.09 -9.40
N SER A 131 -2.14 6.54 -8.24
CA SER A 131 -2.43 7.13 -6.94
C SER A 131 -1.34 6.73 -5.94
N PHE A 132 -1.07 7.62 -5.00
CA PHE A 132 -0.10 7.35 -3.95
C PHE A 132 -0.80 6.80 -2.71
N SER A 133 -0.40 5.60 -2.30
CA SER A 133 -0.85 5.02 -1.04
C SER A 133 0.20 5.22 0.04
N LYS A 134 -0.26 5.65 1.22
CA LYS A 134 0.58 6.02 2.37
C LYS A 134 0.80 4.88 3.39
N THR A 135 -0.14 3.95 3.52
CA THR A 135 -0.24 3.03 4.67
C THR A 135 -0.31 1.56 4.25
N PRO A 136 0.47 0.62 4.82
CA PRO A 136 1.47 0.83 5.87
C PRO A 136 2.81 1.35 5.33
N ASN A 137 3.09 1.11 4.05
CA ASN A 137 4.29 1.59 3.38
C ASN A 137 3.91 2.41 2.13
N PRO A 138 4.57 3.55 1.91
CA PRO A 138 4.47 4.32 0.68
C PRO A 138 4.65 3.47 -0.58
N LYS A 139 3.66 3.52 -1.47
CA LYS A 139 3.71 2.85 -2.76
C LYS A 139 2.97 3.65 -3.81
N MET A 140 3.46 3.57 -5.05
CA MET A 140 2.75 4.14 -6.19
C MET A 140 1.84 3.06 -6.78
N MET A 141 0.53 3.25 -6.64
CA MET A 141 -0.46 2.38 -7.25
C MET A 141 -0.72 2.83 -8.68
N ILE A 142 -0.65 1.90 -9.63
CA ILE A 142 -0.95 2.13 -11.04
C ILE A 142 -2.29 1.47 -11.36
N ASN A 143 -3.20 2.22 -11.95
CA ASN A 143 -4.49 1.71 -12.36
C ASN A 143 -4.34 0.76 -13.55
N ASP A 144 -4.60 -0.52 -13.35
CA ASP A 144 -4.37 -1.56 -14.36
C ASP A 144 -5.38 -1.55 -15.52
N ARG A 145 -6.49 -0.81 -15.36
CA ARG A 145 -7.45 -0.51 -16.43
C ARG A 145 -6.83 0.32 -17.55
N ASN A 146 -5.71 0.99 -17.29
CA ASN A 146 -4.94 1.72 -18.29
C ASN A 146 -3.93 0.78 -18.97
N GLU A 147 -4.43 -0.19 -19.74
CA GLU A 147 -3.64 -1.28 -20.32
C GLU A 147 -2.37 -0.80 -21.06
N ASN A 148 -2.48 0.28 -21.84
CA ASN A 148 -1.32 0.83 -22.58
C ASN A 148 -0.21 1.34 -21.64
N VAL A 149 -0.58 1.97 -20.52
CA VAL A 149 0.37 2.46 -19.51
C VAL A 149 1.03 1.27 -18.81
N VAL A 150 0.23 0.29 -18.39
CA VAL A 150 0.71 -0.94 -17.75
C VAL A 150 1.70 -1.67 -18.66
N ASP A 151 1.33 -1.87 -19.92
CA ASP A 151 2.11 -2.60 -20.91
C ASP A 151 3.44 -1.87 -21.24
N VAL A 152 3.49 -0.54 -21.14
CA VAL A 152 4.75 0.22 -21.21
C VAL A 152 5.59 -0.01 -19.94
N LEU A 153 5.02 0.16 -18.76
CA LEU A 153 5.76 0.03 -17.48
C LEU A 153 6.29 -1.39 -17.24
N GLN A 154 5.54 -2.41 -17.68
CA GLN A 154 5.92 -3.81 -17.58
C GLN A 154 6.80 -4.29 -18.74
N SER A 155 7.08 -3.45 -19.73
CA SER A 155 7.95 -3.83 -20.84
C SER A 155 9.36 -4.20 -20.33
N GLY A 156 9.85 -5.36 -20.76
CA GLY A 156 11.15 -5.92 -20.38
C GLY A 156 12.28 -5.65 -21.39
N ASN A 157 11.97 -4.97 -22.50
CA ASN A 157 13.00 -4.60 -23.48
C ASN A 157 13.90 -3.49 -22.94
N THR A 158 15.13 -3.42 -23.45
CA THR A 158 16.11 -2.40 -23.03
C THR A 158 16.18 -1.20 -23.98
N TYR A 159 15.71 -1.35 -25.22
CA TYR A 159 15.79 -0.34 -26.27
C TYR A 159 14.46 -0.20 -27.03
N GLY A 160 14.24 0.96 -27.64
CA GLY A 160 13.09 1.27 -28.49
C GLY A 160 12.02 2.11 -27.78
N PHE A 161 10.85 2.21 -28.41
CA PHE A 161 9.77 3.10 -27.93
C PHE A 161 9.33 2.81 -26.49
N ARG A 162 9.01 1.54 -26.19
CA ARG A 162 8.45 1.17 -24.88
C ARG A 162 9.42 1.39 -23.72
N PRO A 163 10.70 0.98 -23.80
CA PRO A 163 11.65 1.25 -22.73
C PRO A 163 11.91 2.76 -22.53
N ASN A 164 11.96 3.54 -23.60
CA ASN A 164 12.15 4.98 -23.51
C ASN A 164 10.91 5.66 -22.88
N MET A 165 9.71 5.28 -23.30
CA MET A 165 8.47 5.75 -22.68
C MET A 165 8.36 5.33 -21.21
N LYS A 166 8.78 4.11 -20.87
CA LYS A 166 8.82 3.62 -19.48
C LYS A 166 9.70 4.50 -18.60
N ARG A 167 10.86 4.96 -19.08
CA ARG A 167 11.72 5.90 -18.34
C ARG A 167 11.03 7.23 -18.11
N LEU A 168 10.41 7.80 -19.15
CA LEU A 168 9.68 9.05 -19.04
C LEU A 168 8.51 8.96 -18.04
N LEU A 169 7.69 7.89 -18.11
CA LEU A 169 6.61 7.66 -17.16
C LEU A 169 7.11 7.45 -15.73
N LYS A 170 8.24 6.74 -15.55
CA LYS A 170 8.87 6.60 -14.23
C LYS A 170 9.28 7.95 -13.65
N ALA A 171 9.89 8.82 -14.45
CA ALA A 171 10.28 10.15 -14.03
C ALA A 171 9.07 11.04 -13.70
N ASP A 172 8.04 11.00 -14.54
CA ASP A 172 6.78 11.72 -14.34
C ASP A 172 6.09 11.32 -13.02
N PHE A 173 5.92 10.02 -12.79
CA PHE A 173 5.36 9.51 -11.54
C PHE A 173 6.29 9.77 -10.35
N GLY A 174 7.60 9.73 -10.58
CA GLY A 174 8.63 10.05 -9.60
C GLY A 174 8.51 11.48 -9.07
N VAL A 175 8.25 12.46 -9.93
CA VAL A 175 8.01 13.86 -9.53
C VAL A 175 6.86 13.95 -8.52
N SER A 176 5.70 13.38 -8.85
CA SER A 176 4.53 13.40 -7.95
C SER A 176 4.77 12.64 -6.64
N LEU A 177 5.50 11.52 -6.72
CA LEU A 177 5.81 10.68 -5.58
C LEU A 177 6.71 11.40 -4.58
N TRP A 178 7.84 11.94 -5.04
CA TRP A 178 8.84 12.57 -4.18
C TRP A 178 8.29 13.81 -3.48
N ILE A 179 7.45 14.60 -4.16
CA ILE A 179 6.75 15.72 -3.52
C ILE A 179 5.95 15.21 -2.33
N GLN A 180 5.15 14.15 -2.50
CA GLN A 180 4.31 13.62 -1.42
C GLN A 180 5.13 13.02 -0.29
N LEU A 181 6.20 12.29 -0.60
CA LEU A 181 7.09 11.71 0.41
C LEU A 181 7.72 12.78 1.29
N VAL A 182 8.33 13.80 0.67
CA VAL A 182 9.00 14.89 1.41
C VAL A 182 8.00 15.66 2.28
N ILE A 183 6.82 15.98 1.75
CA ILE A 183 5.80 16.70 2.52
C ILE A 183 5.26 15.87 3.68
N LEU A 184 5.03 14.56 3.49
CA LEU A 184 4.54 13.69 4.57
C LEU A 184 5.58 13.48 5.65
N THR A 185 6.82 13.18 5.26
CA THR A 185 7.95 13.08 6.20
C THR A 185 8.11 14.37 6.98
N GLY A 186 8.15 15.52 6.30
CA GLY A 186 8.30 16.80 6.95
C GLY A 186 7.13 17.22 7.84
N THR A 187 5.89 16.85 7.49
CA THR A 187 4.72 17.06 8.35
C THR A 187 4.83 16.24 9.63
N THR A 188 5.24 14.98 9.52
CA THR A 188 5.44 14.10 10.69
C THR A 188 6.50 14.69 11.62
N ILE A 189 7.64 15.13 11.07
CA ILE A 189 8.71 15.76 11.84
C ILE A 189 8.26 17.10 12.44
N ALA A 190 7.50 17.92 11.72
CA ALA A 190 6.96 19.17 12.25
C ALA A 190 6.03 18.96 13.46
N GLU A 191 5.28 17.86 13.47
CA GLU A 191 4.34 17.52 14.54
C GLU A 191 5.01 16.81 15.73
N ALA A 192 5.90 15.84 15.47
CA ALA A 192 6.49 14.95 16.47
C ALA A 192 7.94 15.30 16.85
N GLY A 193 8.64 16.06 16.01
CA GLY A 193 10.06 16.39 16.14
C GLY A 193 11.02 15.37 15.51
N GLU A 194 10.52 14.22 15.08
CA GLU A 194 11.30 13.11 14.52
C GLU A 194 10.45 12.30 13.52
N PRO A 195 11.05 11.51 12.61
CA PRO A 195 10.31 10.57 11.78
C PRO A 195 9.62 9.49 12.65
N GLU A 196 8.40 9.11 12.26
CA GLU A 196 7.59 8.07 12.95
C GLU A 196 7.77 6.68 12.32
N PHE A 197 8.11 6.61 11.02
CA PHE A 197 8.16 5.36 10.26
C PHE A 197 9.53 5.14 9.61
N ASP A 198 10.00 3.89 9.56
CA ASP A 198 11.29 3.50 8.96
C ASP A 198 11.48 4.01 7.52
N TRP A 199 10.41 4.05 6.71
CA TRP A 199 10.50 4.55 5.34
C TRP A 199 10.79 6.06 5.28
N GLN A 200 10.43 6.83 6.33
CA GLN A 200 10.72 8.26 6.42
C GLN A 200 12.20 8.50 6.67
N GLU A 201 12.86 7.65 7.45
CA GLU A 201 14.32 7.66 7.62
C GLU A 201 15.00 7.52 6.27
N GLY A 202 14.55 6.56 5.44
CA GLY A 202 15.07 6.38 4.07
C GLY A 202 14.84 7.60 3.16
N VAL A 203 13.76 8.37 3.36
CA VAL A 203 13.56 9.64 2.65
C VAL A 203 14.57 10.69 3.09
N ILE A 204 14.84 10.79 4.40
CA ILE A 204 15.81 11.75 4.95
C ILE A 204 17.24 11.39 4.50
N GLU A 205 17.59 10.10 4.51
CA GLU A 205 18.86 9.60 3.98
C GLU A 205 19.03 9.95 2.50
N GLU A 206 18.02 9.65 1.67
CA GLU A 206 18.08 10.00 0.24
C GLU A 206 18.22 11.51 0.03
N ILE A 207 17.51 12.35 0.80
CA ILE A 207 17.70 13.80 0.75
C ILE A 207 19.16 14.13 1.10
N SER A 208 19.69 13.60 2.19
CA SER A 208 21.04 13.92 2.68
C SER A 208 22.14 13.55 1.67
N GLU A 209 21.94 12.49 0.89
CA GLU A 209 22.97 11.92 0.01
C GLU A 209 22.81 12.28 -1.48
N SER A 210 21.66 12.82 -1.89
CA SER A 210 21.34 13.00 -3.31
C SER A 210 21.29 14.47 -3.76
N MET A 211 21.26 14.64 -5.09
CA MET A 211 21.01 15.93 -5.72
C MET A 211 19.68 16.56 -5.28
N LEU A 212 18.71 15.77 -4.80
CA LEU A 212 17.47 16.32 -4.25
C LEU A 212 17.76 17.21 -3.04
N GLY A 213 18.55 16.74 -2.07
CA GLY A 213 18.90 17.56 -0.91
C GLY A 213 19.85 18.70 -1.25
N THR A 214 20.78 18.52 -2.20
CA THR A 214 21.63 19.62 -2.66
C THR A 214 20.81 20.84 -3.09
N HIS A 215 19.70 20.62 -3.80
CA HIS A 215 18.83 21.72 -4.24
C HIS A 215 17.93 22.26 -3.14
N LEU A 216 17.51 21.42 -2.18
CA LEU A 216 16.56 21.80 -1.12
C LEU A 216 17.21 22.45 0.11
N PHE A 217 18.41 22.02 0.46
CA PHE A 217 19.08 22.32 1.72
C PHE A 217 20.56 22.72 1.55
N GLY A 218 21.14 22.50 0.37
CA GLY A 218 22.54 22.83 0.07
C GLY A 218 23.47 21.61 0.09
N GLU A 219 24.76 21.84 -0.18
CA GLU A 219 25.77 20.78 -0.23
C GLU A 219 26.11 20.24 1.16
N ASP A 220 26.40 18.93 1.23
CA ASP A 220 26.90 18.22 2.42
C ASP A 220 26.02 18.37 3.68
N VAL A 221 24.69 18.43 3.51
CA VAL A 221 23.75 18.43 4.64
C VAL A 221 23.66 17.04 5.27
N ASP A 222 23.80 16.98 6.59
CA ASP A 222 23.66 15.73 7.33
C ASP A 222 22.19 15.44 7.69
N TYR A 223 21.95 14.18 8.07
CA TYR A 223 20.63 13.66 8.43
C TYR A 223 19.91 14.54 9.47
N GLU A 224 20.60 14.91 10.55
CA GLU A 224 20.04 15.70 11.64
C GLU A 224 19.66 17.12 11.20
N THR A 225 20.47 17.72 10.33
CA THR A 225 20.18 19.01 9.71
C THR A 225 18.94 18.91 8.83
N VAL A 226 18.82 17.86 8.02
CA VAL A 226 17.63 17.64 7.19
C VAL A 226 16.38 17.49 8.06
N VAL A 227 16.42 16.70 9.14
CA VAL A 227 15.30 16.56 10.08
C VAL A 227 14.88 17.92 10.63
N SER A 228 15.83 18.65 11.22
CA SER A 228 15.56 19.95 11.84
C SER A 228 15.02 20.97 10.83
N GLU A 229 15.67 21.14 9.69
CA GLU A 229 15.29 22.15 8.69
C GLU A 229 13.99 21.79 7.97
N LEU A 230 13.77 20.51 7.63
CA LEU A 230 12.53 20.10 6.99
C LEU A 230 11.32 20.34 7.91
N GLY A 231 11.43 19.98 9.20
CA GLY A 231 10.39 20.27 10.19
C GLY A 231 10.13 21.77 10.34
N GLU A 232 11.18 22.59 10.38
CA GLU A 232 11.05 24.05 10.46
C GLU A 232 10.39 24.65 9.20
N LYS A 233 10.82 24.22 8.01
CA LYS A 233 10.29 24.71 6.73
C LYS A 233 8.81 24.36 6.55
N ILE A 234 8.36 23.19 7.03
CA ILE A 234 6.95 22.80 6.98
C ILE A 234 6.12 23.57 8.02
N SER A 235 6.67 23.83 9.21
CA SER A 235 5.95 24.48 10.31
C SER A 235 5.65 25.96 10.06
N ASP A 236 6.48 26.67 9.28
CA ASP A 236 6.28 28.08 8.93
C ASP A 236 5.57 28.23 7.57
N PRO A 237 4.40 28.89 7.48
CA PRO A 237 3.65 29.02 6.23
C PRO A 237 4.37 29.75 5.09
N SER A 238 5.33 30.64 5.40
CA SER A 238 6.12 31.33 4.38
C SER A 238 7.22 30.42 3.86
N LYS A 239 7.93 29.73 4.76
CA LYS A 239 8.96 28.75 4.39
C LYS A 239 8.37 27.53 3.67
N LEU A 240 7.15 27.12 4.01
CA LEU A 240 6.45 26.03 3.34
C LEU A 240 6.20 26.35 1.87
N ARG A 241 5.83 27.61 1.56
CA ARG A 241 5.62 28.03 0.16
C ARG A 241 6.92 28.00 -0.62
N GLU A 242 8.00 28.49 -0.03
CA GLU A 242 9.34 28.43 -0.62
C GLU A 242 9.76 26.97 -0.84
N LEU A 243 9.64 26.13 0.19
CA LEU A 243 9.91 24.69 0.11
C LEU A 243 9.11 24.01 -1.00
N ILE A 244 7.82 24.30 -1.15
CA ILE A 244 7.01 23.68 -2.21
C ILE A 244 7.54 24.07 -3.60
N THR A 245 7.91 25.33 -3.80
CA THR A 245 8.50 25.79 -5.07
C THR A 245 9.85 25.12 -5.32
N ASP A 246 10.77 25.17 -4.35
CA ASP A 246 12.10 24.58 -4.44
C ASP A 246 11.99 23.06 -4.67
N LEU A 247 11.06 22.40 -4.00
CA LEU A 247 10.79 20.98 -4.15
C LEU A 247 10.28 20.64 -5.55
N CYS A 248 9.35 21.42 -6.12
CA CYS A 248 8.87 21.20 -7.49
C CYS A 248 10.00 21.31 -8.53
N GLU A 249 10.98 22.17 -8.29
CA GLU A 249 12.15 22.33 -9.16
C GLU A 249 13.17 21.18 -8.93
N ALA A 250 13.53 20.94 -7.66
CA ALA A 250 14.50 19.94 -7.26
C ALA A 250 14.11 18.53 -7.71
N VAL A 251 12.84 18.14 -7.59
CA VAL A 251 12.40 16.80 -8.02
C VAL A 251 12.47 16.62 -9.54
N GLN A 252 12.26 17.67 -10.33
CA GLN A 252 12.39 17.56 -11.80
C GLN A 252 13.84 17.30 -12.21
N LEU A 253 14.78 17.93 -11.52
CA LEU A 253 16.22 17.73 -11.73
C LEU A 253 16.65 16.35 -11.24
N TYR A 254 16.20 15.96 -10.04
CA TYR A 254 16.49 14.66 -9.45
C TYR A 254 15.94 13.48 -10.29
N GLN A 255 14.79 13.67 -10.95
CA GLN A 255 14.21 12.67 -11.85
C GLN A 255 14.75 12.73 -13.28
N GLU A 256 15.73 13.61 -13.56
CA GLU A 256 16.34 13.79 -14.89
C GLU A 256 15.29 13.96 -16.00
N TYR A 257 14.16 14.62 -15.69
CA TYR A 257 12.97 14.60 -16.54
C TYR A 257 13.24 15.12 -17.96
N ALA A 258 14.02 16.21 -18.05
CA ALA A 258 14.42 16.79 -19.32
C ALA A 258 15.28 15.84 -20.15
N GLU A 259 16.24 15.13 -19.54
CA GLU A 259 17.09 14.17 -20.25
C GLU A 259 16.27 13.00 -20.80
N HIS A 260 15.36 12.46 -20.00
CA HIS A 260 14.49 11.37 -20.44
C HIS A 260 13.54 11.80 -21.57
N LEU A 261 13.00 13.01 -21.50
CA LEU A 261 12.15 13.56 -22.55
C LEU A 261 12.94 13.84 -23.84
N ASP A 262 14.11 14.48 -23.73
CA ASP A 262 14.98 14.78 -24.87
C ASP A 262 15.45 13.50 -25.56
N TYR A 263 15.88 12.51 -24.79
CA TYR A 263 16.28 11.20 -25.32
C TYR A 263 15.10 10.52 -26.04
N PHE A 264 13.90 10.58 -25.47
CA PHE A 264 12.71 10.04 -26.10
C PHE A 264 12.40 10.74 -27.43
N ILE A 265 12.47 12.08 -27.47
CA ILE A 265 12.23 12.86 -28.69
C ILE A 265 13.29 12.54 -29.76
N GLN A 266 14.57 12.49 -29.41
CA GLN A 266 15.65 12.24 -30.37
C GLN A 266 15.53 10.86 -31.03
N GLU A 267 15.15 9.83 -30.28
CA GLU A 267 15.04 8.47 -30.79
C GLU A 267 13.77 8.21 -31.61
N HIS A 268 12.72 9.02 -31.42
CA HIS A 268 11.39 8.79 -32.02
C HIS A 268 10.86 9.96 -32.87
N SER A 269 11.64 11.03 -33.03
CA SER A 269 11.37 12.10 -33.99
C SER A 269 11.74 11.64 -35.41
N PRO A 270 10.90 11.95 -36.43
CA PRO A 270 11.17 11.62 -37.83
C PRO A 270 12.37 12.38 -38.43
#